data_AF-A0A248JXF1-F1
#
_entry.id   AF-A0A248JXF1-F1
#
_cell.length_a   1.000
_cell.length_b   1.000
_cell.length_c   1.000
_cell.angle_alpha   90.00
_cell.angle_beta   90.00
_cell.angle_gamma   90.00
#
_symmetry.space_group_name_H-M   'P 1'
#
loop_
_entity.id
_entity.type
_entity.pdbx_description
1 polymer ?
#
loop_
_entity_poly.entity_id
_entity_poly.type
_entity_poly.pdbx_seq_one_letter_code
_entity_poly.pdbx_strand_id
1 'polypeptide(L)'
;MSSASSAPPVPIAAAPPARGLAMPPLAAQIPTLARHLAHAALSVRLASRRLDQGHGQEARDELLETAAPALEQALEGIGRLEATLEAHGQVREVDLRPAATLRVRMEAATSLLKQADVLARAGLAEEAGDSREAALWTLERGLALVPPFSPAPSPAADIPIRALPPRYPATPAIGMAPP
;
A
#
# COMPACT_ATOMS: atom_id res chain seq x y z
N MET A 1 -4.97 -21.68 79.73
CA MET A 1 -5.82 -20.90 78.80
C MET A 1 -5.29 -19.48 78.77
N SER A 2 -4.92 -18.80 77.69
CA SER A 2 -4.52 -19.12 76.32
C SER A 2 -3.82 -17.84 75.85
N SER A 3 -2.55 -17.93 75.45
CA SER A 3 -1.81 -16.79 74.89
C SER A 3 -2.32 -16.51 73.47
N ALA A 4 -2.89 -15.32 73.24
CA ALA A 4 -3.18 -14.85 71.88
C ALA A 4 -1.89 -14.33 71.26
N SER A 5 -1.28 -15.17 70.43
CA SER A 5 -0.12 -14.84 69.60
C SER A 5 -0.54 -13.95 68.44
N SER A 6 0.11 -12.80 68.32
CA SER A 6 -0.01 -11.88 67.19
C SER A 6 0.65 -12.51 65.96
N ALA A 7 -0.14 -12.84 64.94
CA ALA A 7 0.37 -13.30 63.65
C ALA A 7 0.81 -12.10 62.80
N PRO A 8 2.02 -12.10 62.21
CA PRO A 8 2.47 -11.01 61.34
C PRO A 8 1.74 -11.01 59.99
N PRO A 9 1.61 -9.84 59.33
CA PRO A 9 0.95 -9.73 58.04
C PRO A 9 1.78 -10.42 56.93
N VAL A 10 1.10 -11.24 56.14
CA VAL A 10 1.66 -11.89 54.94
C VAL A 10 2.04 -10.80 53.93
N PRO A 11 3.28 -10.79 53.38
CA PRO A 11 3.61 -9.85 52.33
C PRO A 11 2.85 -10.25 51.07
N ILE A 12 1.99 -9.35 50.59
CA ILE A 12 1.36 -9.45 49.27
C ILE A 12 2.50 -9.47 48.26
N ALA A 13 2.70 -10.62 47.60
CA ALA A 13 3.62 -10.74 46.49
C ALA A 13 3.24 -9.69 45.45
N ALA A 14 4.16 -8.77 45.19
CA ALA A 14 4.01 -7.79 44.12
C ALA A 14 3.73 -8.56 42.82
N ALA A 15 2.56 -8.28 42.22
CA ALA A 15 2.24 -8.78 40.90
C ALA A 15 3.41 -8.43 39.95
N PRO A 16 3.90 -9.38 39.14
CA PRO A 16 4.93 -9.07 38.17
C PRO A 16 4.44 -7.93 37.27
N PRO A 17 5.31 -6.98 36.88
CA PRO A 17 4.91 -5.89 36.02
C PRO A 17 4.29 -6.50 34.76
N ALA A 18 3.08 -6.01 34.41
CA ALA A 18 2.42 -6.35 33.17
C ALA A 18 3.47 -6.28 32.06
N ARG A 19 3.75 -7.42 31.43
CA ARG A 19 4.57 -7.47 30.22
C ARG A 19 3.86 -6.55 29.24
N GLY A 20 4.37 -5.33 29.10
CA GLY A 20 3.99 -4.45 28.02
C GLY A 20 4.23 -5.24 26.75
N LEU A 21 3.15 -5.59 26.06
CA LEU A 21 3.19 -6.06 24.69
C LEU A 21 3.88 -4.94 23.91
N ALA A 22 5.19 -5.09 23.75
CA ALA A 22 5.97 -4.15 23.00
C ALA A 22 5.44 -4.23 21.56
N MET A 23 4.64 -3.23 21.18
CA MET A 23 4.33 -2.88 19.79
C MET A 23 5.28 -1.79 19.20
N PRO A 24 6.63 -1.81 19.38
CA PRO A 24 7.51 -0.83 18.73
C PRO A 24 8.04 -1.19 17.32
N PRO A 25 8.11 -2.45 16.82
CA PRO A 25 8.75 -2.68 15.51
C PRO A 25 7.85 -2.33 14.32
N LEU A 26 6.53 -2.45 14.45
CA LEU A 26 5.58 -2.24 13.35
C LEU A 26 5.37 -0.74 13.06
N ALA A 27 5.13 0.07 14.10
CA ALA A 27 4.94 1.51 13.96
C ALA A 27 6.18 2.22 13.38
N ALA A 28 7.38 1.69 13.60
CA ALA A 28 8.62 2.21 13.04
C ALA A 28 8.78 1.92 11.52
N GLN A 29 8.15 0.86 11.01
CA GLN A 29 8.27 0.45 9.60
C GLN A 29 7.30 1.20 8.67
N ILE A 30 6.13 1.61 9.19
CA ILE A 30 5.07 2.30 8.42
C ILE A 30 5.57 3.62 7.76
N PRO A 31 6.29 4.52 8.44
CA PRO A 31 6.77 5.76 7.81
C PRO A 31 7.77 5.52 6.68
N THR A 32 8.63 4.51 6.85
CA THR A 32 9.61 4.12 5.83
C THR A 32 8.90 3.54 4.61
N LEU A 33 7.90 2.69 4.82
CA LEU A 33 7.05 2.18 3.74
C LEU A 33 6.36 3.32 2.97
N ALA A 34 5.70 4.22 3.71
CA ALA A 34 4.98 5.35 3.14
C ALA A 34 5.91 6.24 2.28
N ARG A 35 7.17 6.41 2.70
CA ARG A 35 8.18 7.17 1.95
C ARG A 35 8.53 6.52 0.61
N HIS A 36 8.78 5.20 0.59
CA HIS A 36 9.09 4.51 -0.66
C HIS A 36 7.93 4.55 -1.65
N LEU A 37 6.70 4.37 -1.16
CA LEU A 37 5.49 4.48 -1.97
C LEU A 37 5.29 5.89 -2.54
N ALA A 38 5.50 6.92 -1.72
CA ALA A 38 5.37 8.31 -2.13
C ALA A 38 6.45 8.66 -3.16
N HIS A 39 7.67 8.18 -2.95
CA HIS A 39 8.77 8.39 -3.87
C HIS A 39 8.49 7.75 -5.23
N ALA A 40 8.05 6.49 -5.26
CA ALA A 40 7.66 5.82 -6.50
C ALA A 40 6.55 6.57 -7.24
N ALA A 41 5.48 6.99 -6.55
CA ALA A 41 4.38 7.74 -7.16
C ALA A 41 4.85 9.08 -7.76
N LEU A 42 5.71 9.81 -7.04
CA LEU A 42 6.28 11.07 -7.51
C LEU A 42 7.18 10.86 -8.74
N SER A 43 8.02 9.83 -8.75
CA SER A 43 8.88 9.49 -9.88
C SER A 43 8.08 9.09 -11.11
N VAL A 44 7.01 8.30 -10.97
CA VAL A 44 6.10 7.97 -12.09
C VAL A 44 5.44 9.22 -12.66
N ARG A 45 4.99 10.14 -11.79
CA ARG A 45 4.42 11.44 -12.21
C ARG A 45 5.44 12.30 -12.93
N LEU A 46 6.67 12.38 -12.42
CA LEU A 46 7.76 13.13 -13.04
C LEU A 46 8.13 12.55 -14.41
N ALA A 47 8.26 11.24 -14.52
CA ALA A 47 8.53 10.56 -15.77
C ALA A 47 7.42 10.80 -16.81
N SER A 48 6.16 10.74 -16.40
CA SER A 48 5.02 11.04 -17.27
C SER A 48 5.11 12.47 -17.83
N ARG A 49 5.38 13.45 -16.96
CA ARG A 49 5.57 14.84 -17.37
C ARG A 49 6.77 15.04 -18.31
N ARG A 50 7.87 14.31 -18.09
CA ARG A 50 9.05 14.34 -18.98
C ARG A 50 8.73 13.76 -20.35
N LEU A 51 7.90 12.73 -20.43
CA LEU A 51 7.44 12.17 -21.70
C LEU A 51 6.58 13.17 -22.48
N ASP A 52 5.67 13.88 -21.80
CA ASP A 52 4.87 14.95 -22.42
C ASP A 52 5.74 16.08 -22.98
N GLN A 53 6.94 16.26 -22.44
CA GLN A 53 7.93 17.24 -22.89
C GLN A 53 8.89 16.70 -23.97
N GLY A 54 8.75 15.43 -24.36
CA GLY A 54 9.64 14.77 -25.33
C GLY A 54 10.97 14.28 -24.73
N HIS A 55 11.16 14.35 -23.41
CA HIS A 55 12.36 13.89 -22.71
C HIS A 55 12.29 12.39 -22.40
N GLY A 56 12.21 11.57 -23.45
CA GLY A 56 11.99 10.12 -23.34
C GLY A 56 13.09 9.37 -22.57
N GLN A 57 14.35 9.74 -22.76
CA GLN A 57 15.47 9.11 -22.06
C GLN A 57 15.43 9.43 -20.55
N GLU A 58 15.29 10.71 -20.18
CA GLU A 58 15.19 11.12 -18.77
C GLU A 58 13.98 10.52 -18.06
N ALA A 59 12.86 10.34 -18.77
CA ALA A 59 11.69 9.67 -18.23
C ALA A 59 11.94 8.18 -17.98
N ARG A 60 12.63 7.53 -18.92
CA ARG A 60 13.02 6.13 -18.77
C ARG A 60 13.97 5.93 -17.60
N ASP A 61 14.97 6.79 -17.47
CA ASP A 61 15.95 6.72 -16.39
C ASP A 61 15.25 6.93 -15.03
N GLU A 62 14.32 7.89 -14.93
CA GLU A 62 13.50 8.09 -13.73
C GLU A 62 12.68 6.85 -13.35
N LEU A 63 12.07 6.18 -14.34
CA LEU A 63 11.26 4.98 -14.09
C LEU A 63 12.11 3.79 -13.65
N LEU A 64 13.25 3.57 -14.33
CA LEU A 64 14.08 2.38 -14.11
C LEU A 64 15.02 2.52 -12.92
N GLU A 65 15.58 3.70 -12.71
CA GLU A 65 16.59 3.94 -11.67
C GLU A 65 15.97 4.41 -10.35
N THR A 66 14.74 4.93 -10.38
CA THR A 66 14.09 5.49 -9.18
C THR A 66 12.76 4.81 -8.86
N ALA A 67 11.78 4.84 -9.77
CA ALA A 67 10.44 4.36 -9.47
C ALA A 67 10.39 2.85 -9.21
N ALA A 68 11.03 2.03 -10.07
CA ALA A 68 11.05 0.59 -9.93
C ALA A 68 11.78 0.12 -8.64
N PRO A 69 13.00 0.60 -8.32
CA PRO A 69 13.67 0.26 -7.06
C PRO A 69 12.89 0.68 -5.82
N ALA A 70 12.25 1.86 -5.84
CA ALA A 70 11.42 2.31 -4.72
C ALA A 70 10.21 1.40 -4.49
N LEU A 71 9.60 0.89 -5.57
CA LEU A 71 8.51 -0.08 -5.49
C LEU A 71 8.95 -1.44 -4.94
N GLU A 72 10.12 -1.92 -5.36
CA GLU A 72 10.70 -3.17 -4.84
C GLU A 72 10.99 -3.05 -3.34
N GLN A 73 11.61 -1.95 -2.90
CA GLN A 73 11.86 -1.68 -1.48
C GLN A 73 10.56 -1.56 -0.67
N ALA A 74 9.50 -0.98 -1.26
CA ALA A 74 8.19 -0.94 -0.64
C ALA A 74 7.60 -2.35 -0.49
N LEU A 75 7.62 -3.18 -1.54
CA LEU A 75 7.12 -4.55 -1.51
C LEU A 75 7.85 -5.42 -0.48
N GLU A 76 9.17 -5.32 -0.40
CA GLU A 76 9.94 -5.99 0.65
C GLU A 76 9.55 -5.50 2.05
N GLY A 77 9.34 -4.19 2.20
CA GLY A 77 8.86 -3.60 3.44
C GLY A 77 7.49 -4.13 3.86
N ILE A 78 6.57 -4.31 2.91
CA ILE A 78 5.25 -4.91 3.15
C ILE A 78 5.40 -6.37 3.58
N GLY A 79 6.22 -7.16 2.88
CA GLY A 79 6.46 -8.56 3.26
C GLY A 79 7.06 -8.70 4.66
N ARG A 80 7.99 -7.82 5.04
CA ARG A 80 8.53 -7.76 6.42
C ARG A 80 7.45 -7.37 7.44
N LEU A 81 6.58 -6.43 7.09
CA LEU A 81 5.45 -6.02 7.93
C LEU A 81 4.48 -7.19 8.15
N GLU A 82 4.08 -7.88 7.09
CA GLU A 82 3.22 -9.07 7.11
C GLU A 82 3.81 -10.16 8.01
N ALA A 83 5.08 -10.53 7.78
CA ALA A 83 5.77 -11.54 8.60
C ALA A 83 5.88 -11.13 10.08
N THR A 84 6.09 -9.84 10.35
CA THR A 84 6.12 -9.33 11.73
C THR A 84 4.74 -9.42 12.37
N LEU A 85 3.68 -9.06 11.66
CA LEU A 85 2.29 -9.15 12.14
C LEU A 85 1.91 -10.61 12.44
N GLU A 86 2.22 -11.54 11.54
CA GLU A 86 1.98 -12.97 11.73
C GLU A 86 2.72 -13.53 12.96
N ALA A 87 4.01 -13.19 13.10
CA ALA A 87 4.84 -13.68 14.21
C ALA A 87 4.38 -13.20 15.60
N HIS A 88 3.71 -12.05 15.69
CA HIS A 88 3.25 -11.51 16.97
C HIS A 88 1.90 -12.10 17.43
N GLY A 89 1.26 -12.98 16.64
CA GLY A 89 0.20 -13.90 17.08
C GLY A 89 -1.09 -13.27 17.65
N GLN A 90 -1.21 -11.95 17.66
CA GLN A 90 -2.40 -11.21 18.14
C GLN A 90 -3.20 -10.54 17.02
N VAL A 91 -2.93 -10.89 15.76
CA VAL A 91 -3.47 -10.18 14.61
C VAL A 91 -4.70 -10.93 14.11
N ARG A 92 -5.88 -10.31 14.23
CA ARG A 92 -7.09 -10.85 13.59
C ARG A 92 -6.91 -10.72 12.08
N GLU A 93 -7.54 -11.60 11.30
CA GLU A 93 -7.49 -11.55 9.84
C GLU A 93 -7.83 -10.16 9.26
N VAL A 94 -8.68 -9.40 9.97
CA VAL A 94 -9.06 -8.01 9.67
C VAL A 94 -7.87 -7.04 9.71
N ASP A 95 -6.90 -7.26 10.60
CA ASP A 95 -5.73 -6.41 10.79
C ASP A 95 -4.66 -6.62 9.70
N LEU A 96 -4.67 -7.78 9.02
CA LEU A 96 -3.80 -8.08 7.87
C LEU A 96 -4.36 -7.55 6.54
N ARG A 97 -5.68 -7.34 6.43
CA ARG A 97 -6.32 -6.91 5.17
C ARG A 97 -5.71 -5.65 4.58
N PRO A 98 -5.38 -4.58 5.33
CA PRO A 98 -4.77 -3.39 4.76
C PRO A 98 -3.38 -3.65 4.17
N ALA A 99 -2.57 -4.48 4.85
CA ALA A 99 -1.24 -4.85 4.37
C ALA A 99 -1.32 -5.70 3.09
N ALA A 100 -2.18 -6.73 3.09
CA ALA A 100 -2.42 -7.55 1.90
C ALA A 100 -3.00 -6.74 0.74
N THR A 101 -3.94 -5.83 1.00
CA THR A 101 -4.49 -4.92 -0.01
C THR A 101 -3.41 -4.01 -0.59
N LEU A 102 -2.55 -3.47 0.28
CA LEU A 102 -1.44 -2.63 -0.15
C LEU A 102 -0.45 -3.41 -1.01
N ARG A 103 -0.11 -4.64 -0.62
CA ARG A 103 0.76 -5.53 -1.38
C ARG A 103 0.23 -5.75 -2.79
N VAL A 104 -1.03 -6.20 -2.91
CA VAL A 104 -1.68 -6.46 -4.21
C VAL A 104 -1.67 -5.21 -5.09
N ARG A 105 -1.91 -4.02 -4.49
CA ARG A 105 -1.84 -2.75 -5.23
C ARG A 105 -0.41 -2.45 -5.71
N MET A 106 0.61 -2.73 -4.92
CA MET A 106 2.00 -2.49 -5.32
C MET A 106 2.49 -3.46 -6.39
N GLU A 107 2.10 -4.73 -6.28
CA GLU A 107 2.35 -5.73 -7.32
C GLU A 107 1.64 -5.35 -8.63
N ALA A 108 0.38 -4.90 -8.55
CA ALA A 108 -0.36 -4.41 -9.72
C ALA A 108 0.28 -3.17 -10.36
N ALA A 109 0.67 -2.17 -9.55
CA ALA A 109 1.36 -0.98 -10.06
C ALA A 109 2.69 -1.33 -10.75
N THR A 110 3.46 -2.26 -10.16
CA THR A 110 4.71 -2.76 -10.74
C THR A 110 4.47 -3.46 -12.08
N SER A 111 3.43 -4.30 -12.16
CA SER A 111 3.04 -4.97 -13.40
C SER A 111 2.63 -3.98 -14.50
N LEU A 112 1.85 -2.97 -14.15
CA LEU A 112 1.41 -1.91 -15.08
C LEU A 112 2.59 -1.09 -15.62
N LEU A 113 3.59 -0.78 -14.79
CA LEU A 113 4.81 -0.10 -15.25
C LEU A 113 5.64 -0.98 -16.20
N LYS A 114 5.76 -2.28 -15.91
CA LYS A 114 6.41 -3.24 -16.83
C LYS A 114 5.66 -3.32 -18.16
N GLN A 115 4.33 -3.38 -18.12
CA GLN A 115 3.50 -3.36 -19.32
C GLN A 115 3.70 -2.05 -20.10
N ALA A 116 3.74 -0.90 -19.43
CA ALA A 116 4.00 0.38 -20.07
C ALA A 116 5.37 0.43 -20.78
N ASP A 117 6.42 -0.14 -20.19
CA ASP A 117 7.74 -0.23 -20.84
C ASP A 117 7.69 -1.13 -22.09
N VAL A 118 7.03 -2.29 -21.99
CA VAL A 118 6.86 -3.20 -23.15
C VAL A 118 6.09 -2.51 -24.28
N LEU A 119 4.99 -1.83 -23.97
CA LEU A 119 4.17 -1.10 -24.95
C LEU A 119 4.95 0.06 -25.57
N ALA A 120 5.69 0.83 -24.78
CA ALA A 120 6.52 1.92 -25.27
C ALA A 120 7.59 1.42 -26.26
N ARG A 121 8.25 0.29 -25.95
CA ARG A 121 9.23 -0.35 -26.85
C ARG A 121 8.60 -0.89 -28.14
N ALA A 122 7.33 -1.27 -28.09
CA ALA A 122 6.55 -1.68 -29.25
C ALA A 122 6.04 -0.49 -30.10
N GLY A 123 6.31 0.76 -29.68
CA GLY A 123 5.84 1.97 -30.37
C GLY A 123 4.38 2.35 -30.06
N LEU A 124 3.77 1.68 -29.08
CA LEU A 124 2.39 1.92 -28.63
C LEU A 124 2.39 2.98 -27.52
N ALA A 125 2.59 4.24 -27.92
CA ALA A 125 2.83 5.34 -26.98
C ALA A 125 1.60 5.70 -26.13
N GLU A 126 0.39 5.65 -26.71
CA GLU A 126 -0.86 5.97 -26.02
C GLU A 126 -1.19 4.90 -24.97
N GLU A 127 -1.13 3.61 -25.34
CA GLU A 127 -1.40 2.50 -24.43
C GLU A 127 -0.35 2.40 -23.32
N ALA A 128 0.90 2.74 -23.63
CA ALA A 128 1.95 2.90 -22.62
C ALA A 128 1.64 4.05 -21.66
N GLY A 129 1.05 5.15 -22.17
CA GLY A 129 0.53 6.26 -21.37
C GLY A 129 -0.58 5.82 -20.42
N ASP A 130 -1.61 5.17 -20.94
CA ASP A 130 -2.74 4.64 -20.17
C ASP A 130 -2.26 3.69 -19.05
N SER A 131 -1.31 2.82 -19.37
CA SER A 131 -0.73 1.88 -18.40
C SER A 131 0.04 2.61 -17.28
N ARG A 132 0.76 3.70 -17.60
CA ARG A 132 1.43 4.54 -16.59
C ARG A 132 0.43 5.31 -15.73
N GLU A 133 -0.62 5.87 -16.31
CA GLU A 133 -1.67 6.55 -15.55
C GLU A 133 -2.38 5.57 -14.59
N ALA A 134 -2.69 4.36 -15.06
CA ALA A 134 -3.27 3.32 -14.22
C ALA A 134 -2.32 2.90 -13.08
N ALA A 135 -1.01 2.81 -13.36
CA ALA A 135 -0.01 2.56 -12.33
C ALA A 135 0.01 3.68 -11.28
N LEU A 136 0.08 4.94 -11.72
CA LEU A 136 0.07 6.11 -10.83
C LEU A 136 -1.18 6.13 -9.94
N TRP A 137 -2.36 5.95 -10.55
CA TRP A 137 -3.62 5.89 -9.81
C TRP A 137 -3.60 4.76 -8.75
N THR A 138 -3.04 3.61 -9.10
CA THR A 138 -2.93 2.46 -8.19
C THR A 138 -2.01 2.77 -7.00
N LEU A 139 -0.88 3.45 -7.26
CA LEU A 139 0.06 3.89 -6.23
C LEU A 139 -0.57 4.91 -5.28
N GLU A 140 -1.29 5.90 -5.80
CA GLU A 140 -1.97 6.92 -4.99
C GLU A 140 -3.05 6.30 -4.09
N ARG A 141 -3.79 5.32 -4.62
CA ARG A 141 -4.77 4.57 -3.83
C ARG A 141 -4.12 3.66 -2.79
N GLY A 142 -2.91 3.16 -3.05
CA GLY A 142 -2.11 2.45 -2.06
C GLY A 142 -1.63 3.39 -0.94
N LEU A 143 -1.15 4.59 -1.29
CA LEU A 143 -0.73 5.60 -0.33
C LEU A 143 -1.85 5.98 0.65
N ALA A 144 -3.09 6.09 0.17
CA ALA A 144 -4.25 6.34 1.02
C ALA A 144 -4.50 5.25 2.11
N LEU A 145 -3.87 4.08 2.02
CA LEU A 145 -3.95 3.02 3.02
C LEU A 145 -2.85 3.10 4.08
N VAL A 146 -1.87 4.00 3.93
CA VAL A 146 -0.69 4.08 4.80
C VAL A 146 -0.60 5.45 5.48
N PRO A 147 -0.55 5.52 6.83
CA PRO A 147 -0.26 6.78 7.53
C PRO A 147 1.09 7.37 7.11
N PRO A 148 1.22 8.71 7.01
CA PRO A 148 0.21 9.75 7.31
C PRO A 148 -0.72 10.08 6.14
N PHE A 149 -0.62 9.37 5.01
CA PHE A 149 -1.38 9.67 3.79
C PHE A 149 -2.81 9.11 3.81
N SER A 150 -3.12 8.27 4.79
CA SER A 150 -4.51 7.87 5.04
C SER A 150 -5.37 9.09 5.38
N PRO A 151 -6.52 9.26 4.70
CA PRO A 151 -7.46 10.30 5.09
C PRO A 151 -7.83 10.08 6.55
N ALA A 152 -7.89 11.16 7.34
CA ALA A 152 -8.39 11.09 8.71
C ALA A 152 -9.74 10.34 8.69
N PRO A 153 -10.03 9.47 9.67
CA PRO A 153 -11.28 8.71 9.71
C PRO A 153 -12.44 9.70 9.75
N SER A 154 -12.99 9.99 8.57
CA SER A 154 -14.18 10.77 8.38
C SER A 154 -15.34 9.78 8.43
N PRO A 155 -16.42 10.04 9.18
CA PRO A 155 -17.61 9.18 9.21
C PRO A 155 -18.29 9.04 7.83
N ALA A 156 -17.81 9.76 6.80
CA ALA A 156 -18.25 9.64 5.42
C ALA A 156 -17.46 8.60 4.58
N ALA A 157 -16.52 7.85 5.14
CA ALA A 157 -15.64 6.94 4.38
C ALA A 157 -16.28 5.58 4.01
N ASP A 158 -17.50 5.29 4.47
CA ASP A 158 -18.31 4.13 4.06
C ASP A 158 -18.97 4.34 2.68
N ILE A 159 -18.26 4.97 1.74
CA ILE A 159 -18.72 5.04 0.35
C ILE A 159 -18.16 3.80 -0.35
N PRO A 160 -19.01 2.81 -0.71
CA PRO A 160 -18.54 1.65 -1.46
C PRO A 160 -17.87 2.10 -2.75
N ILE A 161 -16.74 1.48 -3.06
CA ILE A 161 -15.97 1.69 -4.30
C ILE A 161 -16.91 1.39 -5.47
N ARG A 162 -17.57 2.41 -6.02
CA ARG A 162 -18.15 2.33 -7.35
C ARG A 162 -16.97 2.26 -8.31
N ALA A 163 -16.80 1.10 -8.93
CA ALA A 163 -15.96 0.96 -10.12
C ALA A 163 -16.29 2.14 -11.04
N LEU A 164 -15.29 2.95 -11.35
CA LEU A 164 -15.42 3.99 -12.37
C LEU A 164 -15.87 3.29 -13.65
N PRO A 165 -16.95 3.73 -14.31
CA PRO A 165 -17.34 3.15 -15.58
C PRO A 165 -16.20 3.38 -16.58
N PRO A 166 -15.88 2.38 -17.43
CA PRO A 166 -14.89 2.56 -18.49
C PRO A 166 -15.29 3.76 -19.37
N ARG A 167 -14.32 4.60 -19.72
CA ARG A 167 -14.52 5.81 -20.55
C ARG A 167 -14.80 5.51 -22.04
N TYR A 168 -14.95 4.23 -22.41
CA TYR A 168 -15.32 3.86 -23.76
C TYR A 168 -16.85 3.72 -23.84
N PRO A 169 -17.53 4.40 -24.79
CA PRO A 169 -18.86 3.98 -25.15
C PRO A 169 -18.74 2.54 -25.67
N ALA A 170 -19.39 1.61 -24.99
CA ALA A 170 -19.57 0.27 -25.52
C ALA A 170 -20.29 0.42 -26.86
N THR A 171 -19.55 0.22 -27.96
CA THR A 171 -20.15 0.12 -29.29
C THR A 171 -21.18 -1.00 -29.21
N PRO A 172 -22.48 -0.73 -29.40
CA PRO A 172 -23.46 -1.81 -29.41
C PRO A 172 -23.10 -2.76 -30.55
N ALA A 173 -23.10 -4.06 -30.26
CA ALA A 173 -23.01 -5.08 -31.29
C ALA A 173 -24.13 -4.82 -32.30
N ILE A 174 -23.74 -4.43 -33.52
CA ILE A 174 -24.65 -4.32 -34.64
C ILE A 174 -25.21 -5.73 -34.88
N GLY A 175 -26.52 -5.87 -34.73
CA GLY A 175 -27.24 -7.03 -35.22
C GLY A 175 -27.98 -7.83 -34.17
N MET A 176 -28.84 -7.22 -33.36
CA MET A 176 -30.05 -7.88 -32.89
C MET A 176 -31.17 -6.86 -32.71
N ALA A 177 -32.03 -6.74 -33.73
CA ALA A 177 -33.33 -6.12 -33.60
C ALA A 177 -34.32 -7.12 -32.96
N PRO A 178 -35.22 -6.65 -32.08
CA PRO A 178 -36.52 -7.31 -31.91
C PRO A 178 -37.68 -6.28 -31.98
N PRO A 179 -38.94 -6.73 -32.08
CA PRO A 179 -39.48 -7.91 -32.75
C PRO A 179 -39.91 -7.64 -34.21
#